data_AF-A0A3Q2GNT9-F1
#
_entry.id   AF-A0A3Q2GNT9-F1
#
_cell.length_a   1.000
_cell.length_b   1.000
_cell.length_c   1.000
_cell.angle_alpha   90.00
_cell.angle_beta   90.00
_cell.angle_gamma   90.00
#
_symmetry.space_group_name_H-M   'P 1'
#
loop_
_entity.id
_entity.type
_entity.pdbx_description
1 polymer ?
#
loop_
_entity_poly.entity_id
_entity_poly.type
_entity_poly.pdbx_seq_one_letter_code
_entity_poly.pdbx_strand_id
1 'polypeptide(L)'
;MSFTSRSYRQVSSGQKTMSVYGGAGGRDTRISTTHTTCLPYLGGNNNTDGLDLHVDANEKFMLQNLNDRLASYLQKVHSMEKENERLEKQIREWYSSKTVITRDYSNYFATIADLQDKIRDATTFNAKLYLEIDNSKLAAEDFKMKYENELSMRQAVEGDIAGLKKVFDDLNLQKMDLEGQYESLKDELIMLKKNHEEETSLLKTQAGGQFNVEVDAPSPVDLNKIMTEIREHYEALIAKNRKELELWYQNKCTVVENKVEVNSSSLESSRLEIKELKNTLQSLQIELQSQLSMKSSLESTLQETNERYAAQLAGLQAFITGLEDQMLNLTNSITEMQLKYGTLLDLKTRLEAEIVEYRRLLDGEIDSESSKQVVTKTITVEETYVNGKKVDSSKSVDVDVNQMK
;
A
#
# COMPACT_ATOMS: atom_id res chain seq x y z
N MET A 1 -10.62 37.71 -4.83
CA MET A 1 -11.54 37.75 -5.98
C MET A 1 -11.10 38.86 -6.91
N SER A 2 -10.50 38.51 -8.05
CA SER A 2 -10.37 39.36 -9.23
C SER A 2 -10.10 38.43 -10.43
N PHE A 3 -11.09 38.31 -11.30
CA PHE A 3 -11.04 37.46 -12.50
C PHE A 3 -10.55 38.31 -13.68
N THR A 4 -9.38 37.98 -14.21
CA THR A 4 -8.90 38.52 -15.49
C THR A 4 -9.05 37.43 -16.55
N SER A 5 -10.09 37.56 -17.37
CA SER A 5 -10.37 36.67 -18.51
C SER A 5 -9.34 36.88 -19.63
N ARG A 6 -8.52 35.87 -19.90
CA ARG A 6 -7.65 35.81 -21.07
C ARG A 6 -8.13 34.72 -22.01
N SER A 7 -8.77 35.13 -23.10
CA SER A 7 -9.23 34.26 -24.18
C SER A 7 -8.03 33.71 -24.96
N TYR A 8 -7.88 32.38 -24.98
CA TYR A 8 -6.97 31.68 -25.89
C TYR A 8 -7.75 31.27 -27.15
N ARG A 9 -7.34 31.82 -28.30
CA ARG A 9 -7.76 31.33 -29.62
C ARG A 9 -7.13 29.95 -29.85
N GLN A 10 -7.97 28.93 -29.93
CA GLN A 10 -7.58 27.58 -30.31
C GLN A 10 -7.49 27.50 -31.85
N VAL A 11 -6.28 27.43 -32.39
CA VAL A 11 -6.05 27.09 -33.79
C VAL A 11 -6.17 25.57 -33.91
N SER A 12 -7.25 25.12 -34.55
CA SER A 12 -7.42 23.71 -34.93
C SER A 12 -6.46 23.38 -36.06
N SER A 13 -5.35 22.71 -35.76
CA SER A 13 -4.65 21.89 -36.75
C SER A 13 -5.25 20.47 -36.67
N GLY A 14 -5.97 20.06 -37.71
CA GLY A 14 -6.48 18.69 -37.81
C GLY A 14 -5.31 17.72 -37.98
N GLN A 15 -4.83 17.14 -36.88
CA GLN A 15 -3.96 15.97 -36.95
C GLN A 15 -4.80 14.76 -37.38
N LYS A 16 -4.57 14.29 -38.61
CA LYS A 16 -5.15 13.03 -39.10
C LYS A 16 -4.46 11.87 -38.39
N THR A 17 -5.25 10.96 -37.83
CA THR A 17 -4.78 9.79 -37.09
C THR A 17 -4.22 8.74 -38.04
N MET A 18 -2.94 8.38 -37.90
CA MET A 18 -2.35 7.21 -38.54
C MET A 18 -2.81 5.95 -37.80
N SER A 19 -3.40 4.98 -38.49
CA SER A 19 -3.73 3.68 -37.90
C SER A 19 -2.55 2.72 -38.08
N VAL A 20 -2.02 2.21 -36.97
CA VAL A 20 -1.01 1.14 -36.95
C VAL A 20 -1.69 -0.13 -36.47
N TYR A 21 -1.60 -1.20 -37.27
CA TYR A 21 -2.06 -2.53 -36.86
C TYR A 21 -0.84 -3.43 -36.66
N GLY A 22 -0.62 -3.88 -35.43
CA GLY A 22 0.44 -4.82 -35.07
C GLY A 22 -0.10 -6.24 -35.01
N GLY A 23 0.40 -7.13 -35.88
CA GLY A 23 0.10 -8.55 -35.80
C GLY A 23 0.79 -9.20 -34.58
N ALA A 24 0.06 -10.03 -33.84
CA ALA A 24 0.63 -10.82 -32.74
C ALA A 24 1.73 -11.75 -33.28
N GLY A 25 2.99 -11.48 -32.92
CA GLY A 25 4.14 -12.28 -33.37
C GLY A 25 5.39 -11.50 -33.79
N GLY A 26 5.36 -10.16 -33.80
CA GLY A 26 6.58 -9.33 -33.88
C GLY A 26 7.28 -9.31 -35.24
N ARG A 27 6.66 -9.77 -36.32
CA ARG A 27 7.13 -9.54 -37.70
C ARG A 27 5.96 -9.04 -38.55
N ASP A 28 6.16 -7.91 -39.21
CA ASP A 28 5.26 -7.12 -40.07
C ASP A 28 4.35 -6.09 -39.39
N THR A 29 4.84 -4.84 -39.30
CA THR A 29 4.04 -3.62 -39.12
C THR A 29 3.73 -3.00 -40.48
N ARG A 30 2.44 -2.80 -40.79
CA ARG A 30 2.00 -2.10 -42.02
C ARG A 30 1.43 -0.74 -41.66
N ILE A 31 1.84 0.29 -42.40
CA ILE A 31 1.37 1.68 -42.27
C ILE A 31 0.67 2.04 -43.58
N SER A 32 -0.59 2.48 -43.52
CA SER A 32 -1.33 2.94 -44.69
C SER A 32 -1.33 4.47 -44.75
N THR A 33 -0.95 5.02 -45.92
CA THR A 33 -1.00 6.46 -46.21
C THR A 33 -1.96 6.69 -47.38
N THR A 34 -2.94 7.58 -47.23
CA THR A 34 -3.89 7.91 -48.30
C THR A 34 -3.29 8.95 -49.25
N HIS A 35 -3.00 8.53 -50.50
CA HIS A 35 -2.60 9.43 -51.58
C HIS A 35 -3.84 9.80 -52.40
N THR A 36 -4.22 11.09 -52.39
CA THR A 36 -5.31 11.60 -53.23
C THR A 36 -4.71 12.04 -54.57
N THR A 37 -4.82 11.22 -55.60
CA THR A 37 -4.48 11.60 -56.97
C THR A 37 -5.76 12.02 -57.68
N CYS A 38 -5.93 13.33 -57.88
CA CYS A 38 -6.98 13.89 -58.72
C CYS A 38 -6.55 13.74 -60.19
N LEU A 39 -7.30 12.98 -60.99
CA LEU A 39 -7.19 12.95 -62.45
C LEU A 39 -8.41 13.66 -63.04
N PRO A 40 -8.23 14.60 -63.99
CA PRO A 40 -9.35 15.25 -64.64
C PRO A 40 -9.92 14.35 -65.74
N TYR A 41 -11.24 14.25 -65.74
CA TYR A 41 -12.07 13.84 -66.86
C TYR A 41 -12.49 15.10 -67.61
N LEU A 42 -12.29 15.17 -68.93
CA LEU A 42 -13.27 15.62 -69.94
C LEU A 42 -12.57 15.88 -71.29
N GLY A 43 -13.19 15.43 -72.39
CA GLY A 43 -12.80 15.89 -73.73
C GLY A 43 -13.24 14.97 -74.88
N GLY A 44 -14.54 14.66 -74.96
CA GLY A 44 -15.13 14.10 -76.18
C GLY A 44 -15.32 15.20 -77.23
N ASN A 45 -14.95 14.93 -78.49
CA ASN A 45 -15.24 15.79 -79.63
C ASN A 45 -16.05 15.04 -80.69
N ASN A 46 -17.11 15.72 -81.12
CA ASN A 46 -18.13 15.33 -82.07
C ASN A 46 -17.66 15.45 -83.54
N ASN A 47 -18.13 14.49 -84.33
CA ASN A 47 -18.86 14.62 -85.60
C ASN A 47 -18.30 15.33 -86.85
N THR A 48 -18.69 14.69 -87.97
CA THR A 48 -19.09 15.20 -89.29
C THR A 48 -18.03 15.61 -90.31
N ASP A 49 -17.80 14.71 -91.26
CA ASP A 49 -17.64 14.99 -92.70
C ASP A 49 -17.90 13.64 -93.40
N GLY A 50 -18.88 13.40 -94.26
CA GLY A 50 -19.37 14.22 -95.36
C GLY A 50 -18.95 13.57 -96.67
N LEU A 51 -19.62 12.50 -97.12
CA LEU A 51 -19.92 12.25 -98.54
C LEU A 51 -20.77 10.98 -98.74
N ASP A 52 -21.89 11.22 -99.42
CA ASP A 52 -22.83 10.29 -100.02
C ASP A 52 -22.16 9.52 -101.18
N LEU A 53 -22.13 8.18 -101.11
CA LEU A 53 -22.31 7.21 -102.19
C LEU A 53 -21.96 5.81 -101.64
N HIS A 54 -22.88 4.84 -101.80
CA HIS A 54 -22.68 3.38 -101.64
C HIS A 54 -23.05 2.74 -100.29
N VAL A 55 -24.36 2.58 -100.06
CA VAL A 55 -24.96 1.99 -98.84
C VAL A 55 -24.79 0.45 -98.74
N ASP A 56 -24.33 -0.27 -99.77
CA ASP A 56 -24.27 -1.75 -99.76
C ASP A 56 -22.86 -2.35 -99.50
N ALA A 57 -21.77 -1.57 -99.63
CA ALA A 57 -20.40 -2.03 -99.34
C ALA A 57 -19.91 -1.67 -97.92
N ASN A 58 -20.49 -0.64 -97.30
CA ASN A 58 -20.08 -0.14 -95.99
C ASN A 58 -20.49 -1.10 -94.85
N GLU A 59 -21.70 -1.69 -94.91
CA GLU A 59 -22.13 -2.68 -93.91
C GLU A 59 -21.22 -3.91 -93.91
N LYS A 60 -20.79 -4.38 -95.10
CA LYS A 60 -19.90 -5.54 -95.22
C LYS A 60 -18.50 -5.26 -94.66
N PHE A 61 -17.96 -4.06 -94.90
CA PHE A 61 -16.67 -3.65 -94.33
C PHE A 61 -16.75 -3.44 -92.81
N MET A 62 -17.86 -2.89 -92.30
CA MET A 62 -18.10 -2.75 -90.86
C MET A 62 -18.28 -4.10 -90.17
N LEU A 63 -18.99 -5.05 -90.79
CA LEU A 63 -19.10 -6.44 -90.31
C LEU A 63 -17.76 -7.17 -90.32
N GLN A 64 -16.92 -6.93 -91.34
CA GLN A 64 -15.58 -7.50 -91.40
C GLN A 64 -14.66 -6.93 -90.33
N ASN A 65 -14.68 -5.62 -90.09
CA ASN A 65 -13.95 -4.98 -88.98
C ASN A 65 -14.40 -5.51 -87.61
N LEU A 66 -15.71 -5.69 -87.42
CA LEU A 66 -16.26 -6.28 -86.20
C LEU A 66 -15.80 -7.74 -86.02
N ASN A 67 -15.79 -8.53 -87.09
CA ASN A 67 -15.30 -9.91 -87.06
C ASN A 67 -13.79 -9.99 -86.79
N ASP A 68 -12.98 -9.11 -87.39
CA ASP A 68 -11.54 -9.04 -87.13
C ASP A 68 -11.26 -8.64 -85.68
N ARG A 69 -12.06 -7.72 -85.13
CA ARG A 69 -12.01 -7.33 -83.72
C ARG A 69 -12.45 -8.48 -82.81
N LEU A 70 -13.50 -9.21 -83.16
CA LEU A 70 -13.95 -10.41 -82.43
C LEU A 70 -12.87 -11.50 -82.44
N ALA A 71 -12.24 -11.74 -83.58
CA ALA A 71 -11.13 -12.68 -83.71
C ALA A 71 -9.94 -12.27 -82.82
N SER A 72 -9.62 -10.97 -82.76
CA SER A 72 -8.58 -10.44 -81.86
C SER A 72 -8.93 -10.62 -80.38
N TYR A 73 -10.21 -10.48 -80.01
CA TYR A 73 -10.69 -10.72 -78.65
C TYR A 73 -10.64 -12.21 -78.29
N LEU A 74 -11.07 -13.09 -79.19
CA LEU A 74 -10.96 -14.55 -79.02
C LEU A 74 -9.51 -15.00 -78.84
N GLN A 75 -8.59 -14.45 -79.64
CA GLN A 75 -7.16 -14.73 -79.49
C GLN A 75 -6.60 -14.24 -78.15
N LYS A 76 -7.05 -13.07 -77.67
CA LYS A 76 -6.68 -12.54 -76.35
C LYS A 76 -7.22 -13.42 -75.22
N VAL A 77 -8.48 -13.87 -75.32
CA VAL A 77 -9.12 -14.76 -74.34
C VAL A 77 -8.34 -16.07 -74.24
N HIS A 78 -8.02 -16.72 -75.37
CA HIS A 78 -7.22 -17.95 -75.36
C HIS A 78 -5.82 -17.76 -74.79
N SER A 79 -5.17 -16.62 -75.05
CA SER A 79 -3.88 -16.31 -74.43
C SER A 79 -4.00 -16.14 -72.91
N MET A 80 -5.08 -15.53 -72.42
CA MET A 80 -5.30 -15.35 -70.98
C MET A 80 -5.71 -16.66 -70.29
N GLU A 81 -6.51 -17.50 -70.94
CA GLU A 81 -6.85 -18.84 -70.45
C GLU A 81 -5.59 -19.69 -70.28
N LYS A 82 -4.68 -19.67 -71.25
CA LYS A 82 -3.41 -20.41 -71.18
C LYS A 82 -2.49 -19.90 -70.06
N GLU A 83 -2.42 -18.59 -69.86
CA GLU A 83 -1.64 -18.02 -68.76
C GLU A 83 -2.27 -18.31 -67.38
N ASN A 84 -3.60 -18.30 -67.28
CA ASN A 84 -4.31 -18.71 -66.07
C ASN A 84 -4.04 -20.18 -65.73
N GLU A 85 -4.13 -21.08 -66.71
CA GLU A 85 -3.83 -22.50 -66.48
C GLU A 85 -2.38 -22.71 -66.02
N ARG A 86 -1.43 -21.92 -66.57
CA ARG A 86 -0.03 -21.94 -66.15
C ARG A 86 0.13 -21.46 -64.70
N LEU A 87 -0.51 -20.35 -64.32
CA LEU A 87 -0.47 -19.81 -62.96
C LEU A 87 -1.11 -20.77 -61.95
N GLU A 88 -2.23 -21.40 -62.30
CA GLU A 88 -2.88 -22.41 -61.45
C GLU A 88 -2.01 -23.65 -61.22
N LYS A 89 -1.25 -24.09 -62.24
CA LYS A 89 -0.26 -25.16 -62.07
C LYS A 89 0.85 -24.74 -61.11
N GLN A 90 1.39 -23.53 -61.27
CA GLN A 90 2.43 -23.00 -60.37
C GLN A 90 1.94 -22.85 -58.92
N ILE A 91 0.70 -22.42 -58.71
CA ILE A 91 0.09 -22.32 -57.38
C ILE A 91 -0.05 -23.72 -56.75
N ARG A 92 -0.54 -24.71 -57.51
CA ARG A 92 -0.66 -26.10 -57.02
C ARG A 92 0.70 -26.70 -56.67
N GLU A 93 1.71 -26.49 -57.50
CA GLU A 93 3.09 -26.93 -57.24
C GLU A 93 3.69 -26.23 -56.01
N TRP A 94 3.38 -24.95 -55.80
CA TRP A 94 3.82 -24.20 -54.63
C TRP A 94 3.20 -24.74 -53.34
N TYR A 95 1.89 -25.02 -53.34
CA TYR A 95 1.24 -25.65 -52.18
C TYR A 95 1.74 -27.08 -51.93
N SER A 96 2.00 -27.85 -52.99
CA SER A 96 2.48 -29.23 -52.86
C SER A 96 3.94 -29.32 -52.40
N SER A 97 4.79 -28.38 -52.82
CA SER A 97 6.20 -28.31 -52.38
C SER A 97 6.35 -27.73 -50.98
N LYS A 98 5.35 -27.01 -50.48
CA LYS A 98 5.32 -26.48 -49.12
C LYS A 98 4.77 -27.53 -48.16
N THR A 99 5.54 -28.58 -47.88
CA THR A 99 5.29 -29.41 -46.70
C THR A 99 5.40 -28.52 -45.46
N VAL A 100 4.31 -28.43 -44.70
CA VAL A 100 4.28 -27.69 -43.42
C VAL A 100 5.21 -28.42 -42.45
N ILE A 101 6.42 -27.89 -42.28
CA ILE A 101 7.36 -28.35 -41.26
C ILE A 101 6.79 -27.91 -39.91
N THR A 102 5.86 -28.67 -39.36
CA THR A 102 5.46 -28.55 -37.96
C THR A 102 6.63 -29.03 -37.11
N ARG A 103 7.42 -28.09 -36.57
CA ARG A 103 8.40 -28.43 -35.53
C ARG A 103 7.62 -28.89 -34.30
N ASP A 104 7.92 -30.09 -33.81
CA ASP A 104 7.32 -30.60 -32.59
C ASP A 104 7.98 -29.93 -31.37
N TYR A 105 7.20 -29.13 -30.64
CA TYR A 105 7.65 -28.41 -29.45
C TYR A 105 7.26 -29.13 -28.15
N SER A 106 6.70 -30.35 -28.23
CA SER A 106 6.18 -31.10 -27.08
C SER A 106 7.19 -31.22 -25.93
N ASN A 107 8.46 -31.50 -26.26
CA ASN A 107 9.54 -31.66 -25.27
C ASN A 107 9.83 -30.37 -24.45
N TYR A 108 9.55 -29.19 -25.00
CA TYR A 108 9.75 -27.92 -24.28
C TYR A 108 8.64 -27.65 -23.28
N PHE A 109 7.43 -28.18 -23.47
CA PHE A 109 6.35 -27.97 -22.49
C PHE A 109 6.63 -28.67 -21.16
N ALA A 110 7.24 -29.86 -21.19
CA ALA A 110 7.65 -30.57 -19.98
C ALA A 110 8.72 -29.79 -19.19
N THR A 111 9.72 -29.23 -19.88
CA THR A 111 10.78 -28.44 -19.21
C THR A 111 10.25 -27.10 -18.70
N ILE A 112 9.34 -26.46 -19.44
CA ILE A 112 8.67 -25.23 -18.99
C ILE A 112 7.81 -25.50 -17.74
N ALA A 113 7.07 -26.61 -17.69
CA ALA A 113 6.28 -26.98 -16.53
C ALA A 113 7.15 -27.20 -15.28
N ASP A 114 8.23 -27.98 -15.40
CA ASP A 114 9.19 -28.21 -14.30
C ASP A 114 9.85 -26.90 -13.82
N LEU A 115 10.19 -25.98 -14.73
CA LEU A 115 10.70 -24.66 -14.36
C LEU A 115 9.65 -23.81 -13.65
N GLN A 116 8.39 -23.86 -14.09
CA GLN A 116 7.31 -23.14 -13.41
C GLN A 116 7.08 -23.67 -12.00
N ASP A 117 7.12 -24.98 -11.80
CA ASP A 117 6.96 -25.59 -10.47
C ASP A 117 8.12 -25.22 -9.55
N LYS A 118 9.36 -25.26 -10.05
CA LYS A 118 10.53 -24.76 -9.29
C LYS A 118 10.40 -23.28 -8.89
N ILE A 119 9.86 -22.44 -9.78
CA ILE A 119 9.60 -21.03 -9.46
C ILE A 119 8.53 -20.90 -8.39
N ARG A 120 7.43 -21.67 -8.46
CA ARG A 120 6.37 -21.68 -7.44
C ARG A 120 6.92 -22.14 -6.10
N ASP A 121 7.67 -23.23 -6.06
CA ASP A 121 8.28 -23.75 -4.85
C ASP A 121 9.26 -22.74 -4.23
N ALA A 122 10.13 -22.14 -5.05
CA ALA A 122 11.03 -21.08 -4.60
C ALA A 122 10.27 -19.86 -4.06
N THR A 123 9.16 -19.48 -4.69
CA THR A 123 8.33 -18.35 -4.25
C THR A 123 7.67 -18.63 -2.91
N THR A 124 7.08 -19.83 -2.74
CA THR A 124 6.46 -20.22 -1.45
C THR A 124 7.50 -20.37 -0.35
N PHE A 125 8.68 -20.90 -0.65
CA PHE A 125 9.78 -21.00 0.30
C PHE A 125 10.30 -19.61 0.71
N ASN A 126 10.44 -18.68 -0.24
CA ASN A 126 10.85 -17.32 0.06
C ASN A 126 9.81 -16.60 0.94
N ALA A 127 8.51 -16.77 0.65
CA ALA A 127 7.44 -16.24 1.51
C ALA A 127 7.50 -16.81 2.94
N LYS A 128 7.77 -18.11 3.10
CA LYS A 128 7.96 -18.73 4.43
C LYS A 128 9.16 -18.14 5.16
N LEU A 129 10.30 -17.98 4.48
CA LEU A 129 11.49 -17.36 5.06
C LEU A 129 11.23 -15.93 5.52
N TYR A 130 10.51 -15.12 4.72
CA TYR A 130 10.15 -13.76 5.12
C TYR A 130 9.30 -13.75 6.40
N LEU A 131 8.33 -14.65 6.52
CA LEU A 131 7.51 -14.77 7.73
C LEU A 131 8.35 -15.21 8.94
N GLU A 132 9.29 -16.13 8.77
CA GLU A 132 10.18 -16.57 9.85
C GLU A 132 11.15 -15.47 10.31
N ILE A 133 11.67 -14.68 9.36
CA ILE A 133 12.47 -13.48 9.65
C ILE A 133 11.64 -12.46 10.43
N ASP A 134 10.41 -12.19 10.00
CA ASP A 134 9.53 -11.23 10.66
C ASP A 134 9.15 -11.70 12.07
N ASN A 135 8.81 -12.98 12.23
CA ASN A 135 8.55 -13.59 13.53
C ASN A 135 9.76 -13.48 14.47
N SER A 136 10.96 -13.80 13.96
CA SER A 136 12.21 -13.70 14.73
C SER A 136 12.52 -12.26 15.13
N LYS A 137 12.23 -11.28 14.26
CA LYS A 137 12.38 -9.85 14.56
C LYS A 137 11.41 -9.40 15.64
N LEU A 138 10.12 -9.74 15.51
CA LEU A 138 9.11 -9.42 16.52
C LEU A 138 9.47 -10.04 17.88
N ALA A 139 9.93 -11.29 17.92
CA ALA A 139 10.41 -11.92 19.14
C ALA A 139 11.62 -11.19 19.74
N ALA A 140 12.57 -10.74 18.91
CA ALA A 140 13.73 -9.99 19.37
C ALA A 140 13.33 -8.60 19.93
N GLU A 141 12.39 -7.91 19.28
CA GLU A 141 11.83 -6.64 19.76
C GLU A 141 11.08 -6.81 21.08
N ASP A 142 10.29 -7.88 21.23
CA ASP A 142 9.63 -8.23 22.49
C ASP A 142 10.64 -8.45 23.63
N PHE A 143 11.73 -9.19 23.37
CA PHE A 143 12.78 -9.38 24.37
C PHE A 143 13.52 -8.09 24.69
N LYS A 144 13.77 -7.24 23.68
CA LYS A 144 14.37 -5.92 23.89
C LYS A 144 13.50 -5.04 24.79
N MET A 145 12.21 -4.95 24.52
CA MET A 145 11.27 -4.19 25.34
C MET A 145 11.21 -4.73 26.78
N LYS A 146 11.17 -6.05 26.95
CA LYS A 146 11.22 -6.67 28.29
C LYS A 146 12.52 -6.34 29.02
N TYR A 147 13.65 -6.36 28.32
CA TYR A 147 14.95 -5.99 28.89
C TYR A 147 15.01 -4.51 29.29
N GLU A 148 14.52 -3.60 28.45
CA GLU A 148 14.49 -2.16 28.75
C GLU A 148 13.58 -1.86 29.95
N ASN A 149 12.43 -2.53 30.05
CA ASN A 149 11.54 -2.42 31.20
C ASN A 149 12.20 -2.93 32.49
N GLU A 150 12.82 -4.12 32.44
CA GLU A 150 13.55 -4.68 33.58
C GLU A 150 14.71 -3.77 34.00
N LEU A 151 15.48 -3.25 33.05
CA LEU A 151 16.57 -2.31 33.31
C LEU A 151 16.07 -1.03 34.00
N SER A 152 14.97 -0.46 33.51
CA SER A 152 14.35 0.72 34.11
C SER A 152 13.89 0.47 35.55
N MET A 153 13.22 -0.67 35.81
CA MET A 153 12.85 -1.07 37.17
C MET A 153 14.08 -1.28 38.06
N ARG A 154 15.13 -1.89 37.54
CA ARG A 154 16.39 -2.09 38.28
C ARG A 154 17.04 -0.77 38.66
N GLN A 155 17.11 0.18 37.74
CA GLN A 155 17.64 1.52 37.99
C GLN A 155 16.82 2.28 39.03
N ALA A 156 15.49 2.16 39.00
CA ALA A 156 14.62 2.75 40.03
C ALA A 156 14.93 2.17 41.42
N VAL A 157 15.02 0.84 41.53
CA VAL A 157 15.36 0.16 42.79
C VAL A 157 16.78 0.50 43.26
N GLU A 158 17.76 0.57 42.35
CA GLU A 158 19.12 1.00 42.68
C GLU A 158 19.15 2.46 43.19
N GLY A 159 18.33 3.34 42.60
CA GLY A 159 18.11 4.70 43.08
C GLY A 159 17.54 4.73 44.50
N ASP A 160 16.51 3.92 44.77
CA ASP A 160 15.92 3.80 46.11
C ASP A 160 16.92 3.26 47.14
N ILE A 161 17.72 2.24 46.79
CA ILE A 161 18.77 1.70 47.65
C ILE A 161 19.84 2.77 47.95
N ALA A 162 20.26 3.54 46.94
CA ALA A 162 21.21 4.63 47.14
C ALA A 162 20.63 5.73 48.06
N GLY A 163 19.35 6.07 47.89
CA GLY A 163 18.63 6.99 48.76
C GLY A 163 18.54 6.48 50.20
N LEU A 164 18.17 5.21 50.40
CA LEU A 164 18.12 4.58 51.72
C LEU A 164 19.48 4.53 52.41
N LYS A 165 20.56 4.27 51.66
CA LYS A 165 21.93 4.34 52.20
C LYS A 165 22.27 5.75 52.69
N LYS A 166 21.92 6.79 51.93
CA LYS A 166 22.13 8.18 52.34
C LYS A 166 21.36 8.51 53.62
N VAL A 167 20.09 8.13 53.71
CA VAL A 167 19.27 8.32 54.93
C VAL A 167 19.87 7.56 56.11
N PHE A 168 20.38 6.35 55.89
CA PHE A 168 21.06 5.59 56.93
C PHE A 168 22.32 6.29 57.43
N ASP A 169 23.16 6.81 56.52
CA ASP A 169 24.36 7.57 56.86
C ASP A 169 24.01 8.87 57.64
N ASP A 170 22.97 9.59 57.20
CA ASP A 170 22.46 10.79 57.87
C ASP A 170 21.97 10.48 59.31
N LEU A 171 21.22 9.37 59.48
CA LEU A 171 20.76 8.91 60.79
C LEU A 171 21.93 8.47 61.68
N ASN A 172 22.95 7.83 61.11
CA ASN A 172 24.13 7.44 61.86
C ASN A 172 24.94 8.66 62.32
N LEU A 173 25.03 9.70 61.49
CA LEU A 173 25.66 10.97 61.86
C LEU A 173 24.88 11.69 62.98
N GLN A 174 23.55 11.73 62.90
CA GLN A 174 22.70 12.25 63.98
C GLN A 174 22.85 11.45 65.28
N LYS A 175 22.94 10.12 65.18
CA LYS A 175 23.20 9.26 66.33
C LYS A 175 24.55 9.58 66.98
N MET A 176 25.62 9.73 66.18
CA MET A 176 26.94 10.09 66.70
C MET A 176 26.95 11.47 67.36
N ASP A 177 26.23 12.45 66.82
CA ASP A 177 26.06 13.78 67.43
C ASP A 177 25.36 13.69 68.80
N LEU A 178 24.26 12.93 68.88
CA LEU A 178 23.53 12.70 70.14
C LEU A 178 24.37 11.91 71.16
N GLU A 179 25.14 10.92 70.73
CA GLU A 179 26.08 10.19 71.60
C GLU A 179 27.18 11.13 72.14
N GLY A 180 27.70 12.03 71.30
CA GLY A 180 28.66 13.06 71.72
C GLY A 180 28.09 14.04 72.74
N GLN A 181 26.87 14.54 72.51
CA GLN A 181 26.15 15.38 73.48
C GLN A 181 25.91 14.63 74.80
N TYR A 182 25.52 13.35 74.73
CA TYR A 182 25.31 12.52 75.91
C TYR A 182 26.58 12.35 76.74
N GLU A 183 27.72 12.04 76.11
CA GLU A 183 28.98 11.87 76.84
C GLU A 183 29.47 13.21 77.42
N SER A 184 29.31 14.34 76.70
CA SER A 184 29.59 15.67 77.23
C SER A 184 28.75 16.00 78.47
N LEU A 185 27.44 15.75 78.44
CA LEU A 185 26.57 15.96 79.60
C LEU A 185 26.95 15.05 80.78
N LYS A 186 27.38 13.83 80.50
CA LYS A 186 27.84 12.88 81.51
C LYS A 186 29.15 13.34 82.15
N ASP A 187 30.09 13.85 81.37
CA ASP A 187 31.33 14.45 81.86
C ASP A 187 31.05 15.69 82.71
N GLU A 188 30.15 16.58 82.27
CA GLU A 188 29.69 17.72 83.07
C GLU A 188 29.07 17.28 84.40
N LEU A 189 28.26 16.23 84.41
CA LEU A 189 27.66 15.70 85.63
C LEU A 189 28.71 15.11 86.59
N ILE A 190 29.73 14.44 86.07
CA ILE A 190 30.85 13.93 86.87
C ILE A 190 31.65 15.11 87.47
N MET A 191 31.98 16.11 86.66
CA MET A 191 32.68 17.32 87.10
C MET A 191 31.90 18.08 88.17
N LEU A 192 30.58 18.23 87.99
CA LEU A 192 29.72 18.91 88.95
C LEU A 192 29.63 18.15 90.28
N LYS A 193 29.54 16.81 90.23
CA LYS A 193 29.58 15.97 91.45
C LYS A 193 30.91 16.07 92.17
N LYS A 194 32.02 16.03 91.45
CA LYS A 194 33.36 16.18 92.02
C LYS A 194 33.54 17.56 92.66
N ASN A 195 33.15 18.63 91.97
CA ASN A 195 33.18 19.98 92.54
C ASN A 195 32.32 20.08 93.80
N HIS A 196 31.11 19.51 93.80
CA HIS A 196 30.25 19.50 94.98
C HIS A 196 30.88 18.72 96.15
N GLU A 197 31.51 17.58 95.88
CA GLU A 197 32.24 16.81 96.89
C GLU A 197 33.45 17.58 97.45
N GLU A 198 34.20 18.26 96.59
CA GLU A 198 35.31 19.13 97.00
C GLU A 198 34.82 20.33 97.82
N GLU A 199 33.76 21.02 97.39
CA GLU A 199 33.16 22.15 98.13
C GLU A 199 32.59 21.71 99.47
N THR A 200 31.89 20.58 99.54
CA THR A 200 31.36 20.05 100.81
C THR A 200 32.49 19.57 101.72
N SER A 201 33.56 18.98 101.17
CA SER A 201 34.79 18.65 101.90
C SER A 201 35.48 19.91 102.44
N LEU A 202 35.62 20.95 101.62
CA LEU A 202 36.19 22.24 102.00
C LEU A 202 35.34 22.92 103.07
N LEU A 203 34.02 22.99 102.90
CA LEU A 203 33.09 23.54 103.89
C LEU A 203 33.11 22.73 105.19
N LYS A 204 33.26 21.41 105.12
CA LYS A 204 33.39 20.55 106.31
C LYS A 204 34.74 20.74 107.01
N THR A 205 35.80 21.01 106.26
CA THR A 205 37.13 21.37 106.78
C THR A 205 37.13 22.78 107.37
N GLN A 206 36.43 23.72 106.72
CA GLN A 206 36.29 25.11 107.15
C GLN A 206 35.35 25.25 108.35
N ALA A 207 34.32 24.39 108.48
CA ALA A 207 33.48 24.28 109.66
C ALA A 207 34.21 23.68 110.89
N GLY A 208 35.41 23.11 110.70
CA GLY A 208 36.31 22.68 111.78
C GLY A 208 37.40 23.71 112.14
N GLY A 209 37.45 24.85 111.44
CA GLY A 209 38.44 25.89 111.64
C GLY A 209 37.84 27.13 112.27
N GLN A 210 37.89 27.24 113.59
CA GLN A 210 37.78 28.52 114.28
C GLN A 210 39.03 29.34 113.95
N PHE A 211 39.03 30.01 112.79
CA PHE A 211 40.17 30.81 112.32
C PHE A 211 40.00 32.25 112.82
N ASN A 212 40.77 32.57 113.87
CA ASN A 212 41.03 33.94 114.28
C ASN A 212 41.86 34.60 113.16
N VAL A 213 41.27 35.56 112.45
CA VAL A 213 41.94 36.34 111.40
C VAL A 213 42.61 37.53 112.08
N GLU A 214 43.88 37.38 112.44
CA GLU A 214 44.74 38.53 112.75
C GLU A 214 45.12 39.22 111.45
N VAL A 215 44.70 40.49 111.38
CA VAL A 215 44.92 41.44 110.30
C VAL A 215 46.38 41.88 110.33
N ASP A 216 47.18 41.47 109.35
CA ASP A 216 48.45 42.13 109.01
C ASP A 216 48.21 42.95 107.74
N ALA A 217 48.20 44.26 107.90
CA ALA A 217 47.97 45.23 106.84
C ALA A 217 49.32 45.60 106.21
N PRO A 218 49.62 45.20 104.95
CA PRO A 218 50.76 45.75 104.25
C PRO A 218 50.45 47.19 103.87
N SER A 219 51.42 48.07 104.15
CA SER A 219 51.68 49.43 103.61
C SER A 219 50.57 50.09 102.78
N PRO A 220 50.12 51.33 103.09
CA PRO A 220 49.00 51.98 102.43
C PRO A 220 49.20 52.06 100.92
N VAL A 221 48.59 51.13 100.20
CA VAL A 221 48.38 51.23 98.76
C VAL A 221 47.31 52.27 98.58
N ASP A 222 47.59 53.25 97.73
CA ASP A 222 46.70 54.36 97.40
C ASP A 222 45.31 53.83 97.01
N LEU A 223 44.35 53.92 97.93
CA LEU A 223 42.99 53.40 97.77
C LEU A 223 42.30 54.02 96.56
N ASN A 224 42.66 55.26 96.20
CA ASN A 224 42.17 55.88 94.99
C ASN A 224 42.65 55.12 93.75
N LYS A 225 43.90 54.65 93.73
CA LYS A 225 44.47 53.87 92.62
C LYS A 225 43.76 52.52 92.45
N ILE A 226 43.53 51.79 93.54
CA ILE A 226 42.78 50.52 93.50
C ILE A 226 41.31 50.76 93.10
N MET A 227 40.66 51.80 93.62
CA MET A 227 39.28 52.12 93.25
C MET A 227 39.16 52.55 91.78
N THR A 228 40.16 53.25 91.23
CA THR A 228 40.24 53.54 89.79
C THR A 228 40.52 52.29 88.97
N GLU A 229 41.43 51.40 89.40
CA GLU A 229 41.71 50.13 88.72
C GLU A 229 40.47 49.21 88.69
N ILE A 230 39.71 49.14 89.78
CA ILE A 230 38.44 48.38 89.84
C ILE A 230 37.40 48.99 88.90
N ARG A 231 37.25 50.33 88.89
CA ARG A 231 36.34 51.01 87.95
C ARG A 231 36.74 50.76 86.51
N GLU A 232 38.02 50.92 86.18
CA GLU A 232 38.56 50.68 84.84
C GLU A 232 38.34 49.23 84.41
N HIS A 233 38.52 48.26 85.31
CA HIS A 233 38.25 46.85 85.04
C HIS A 233 36.76 46.59 84.74
N TYR A 234 35.84 47.16 85.53
CA TYR A 234 34.40 47.02 85.28
C TYR A 234 33.94 47.77 84.03
N GLU A 235 34.47 48.96 83.76
CA GLU A 235 34.19 49.70 82.53
C GLU A 235 34.71 48.94 81.30
N ALA A 236 35.91 48.35 81.38
CA ALA A 236 36.45 47.49 80.34
C ALA A 236 35.59 46.22 80.13
N LEU A 237 35.12 45.59 81.22
CA LEU A 237 34.24 44.42 81.15
C LEU A 237 32.88 44.76 80.54
N ILE A 238 32.27 45.89 80.93
CA ILE A 238 31.00 46.36 80.35
C ILE A 238 31.19 46.70 78.87
N ALA A 239 32.27 47.37 78.50
CA ALA A 239 32.58 47.70 77.11
C ALA A 239 32.83 46.43 76.27
N LYS A 240 33.53 45.44 76.82
CA LYS A 240 33.74 44.13 76.20
C LYS A 240 32.43 43.38 76.02
N ASN A 241 31.62 43.25 77.08
CA ASN A 241 30.30 42.61 77.02
C ASN A 241 29.37 43.29 76.01
N ARG A 242 29.37 44.63 75.93
CA ARG A 242 28.58 45.37 74.95
C ARG A 242 29.00 45.04 73.51
N LYS A 243 30.31 45.02 73.23
CA LYS A 243 30.84 44.66 71.90
C LYS A 243 30.54 43.22 71.54
N GLU A 244 30.70 42.28 72.49
CA GLU A 244 30.40 40.87 72.28
C GLU A 244 28.91 40.66 72.02
N LEU A 245 28.03 41.36 72.74
CA LEU A 245 26.59 41.31 72.52
C LEU A 245 26.21 41.87 71.14
N GLU A 246 26.79 43.01 70.74
CA GLU A 246 26.56 43.59 69.42
C GLU A 246 27.04 42.67 68.29
N LEU A 247 28.24 42.10 68.42
CA LEU A 247 28.77 41.13 67.47
C LEU A 247 27.88 39.87 67.41
N TRP A 248 27.40 39.38 68.55
CA TRP A 248 26.49 38.25 68.62
C TRP A 248 25.16 38.54 67.91
N TYR A 249 24.57 39.72 68.14
CA TYR A 249 23.35 40.13 67.44
C TYR A 249 23.58 40.30 65.94
N GLN A 250 24.67 40.95 65.52
CA GLN A 250 25.01 41.10 64.11
C GLN A 250 25.18 39.73 63.44
N ASN A 251 25.93 38.81 64.06
CA ASN A 251 26.08 37.44 63.57
C ASN A 251 24.74 36.70 63.48
N LYS A 252 23.83 36.92 64.44
CA LYS A 252 22.50 36.29 64.38
C LYS A 252 21.65 36.86 63.25
N CYS A 253 21.68 38.17 63.06
CA CYS A 253 20.98 38.85 61.96
C CYS A 253 21.50 38.38 60.60
N THR A 254 22.81 38.34 60.39
CA THR A 254 23.41 37.90 59.12
C THR A 254 23.09 36.44 58.82
N VAL A 255 23.10 35.55 59.83
CA VAL A 255 22.70 34.14 59.65
C VAL A 255 21.23 34.02 59.23
N VAL A 256 20.34 34.84 59.80
CA VAL A 256 18.92 34.83 59.43
C VAL A 256 18.73 35.40 58.02
N GLU A 257 19.39 36.51 57.70
CA GLU A 257 19.36 37.15 56.38
C GLU A 257 19.84 36.18 55.29
N ASN A 258 21.00 35.55 55.48
CA ASN A 258 21.53 34.52 54.58
C ASN A 258 20.55 33.35 54.41
N LYS A 259 19.90 32.90 55.49
CA LYS A 259 18.88 31.83 55.40
C LYS A 259 17.66 32.27 54.61
N VAL A 260 17.22 33.52 54.77
CA VAL A 260 16.09 34.08 54.01
C VAL A 260 16.45 34.18 52.52
N GLU A 261 17.66 34.62 52.18
CA GLU A 261 18.12 34.68 50.78
C GLU A 261 18.22 33.29 50.13
N VAL A 262 18.82 32.31 50.83
CA VAL A 262 18.91 30.93 50.33
C VAL A 262 17.52 30.32 50.16
N ASN A 263 16.64 30.49 51.14
CA ASN A 263 15.26 29.99 51.03
C ASN A 263 14.48 30.70 49.91
N SER A 264 14.66 32.01 49.74
CA SER A 264 13.98 32.78 48.69
C SER A 264 14.47 32.38 47.30
N SER A 265 15.77 32.17 47.12
CA SER A 265 16.34 31.70 45.84
C SER A 265 15.92 30.27 45.52
N SER A 266 15.90 29.38 46.51
CA SER A 266 15.38 28.01 46.35
C SER A 266 13.87 27.97 46.05
N LEU A 267 13.09 28.88 46.65
CA LEU A 267 11.67 29.03 46.35
C LEU A 267 11.46 29.47 44.89
N GLU A 268 12.23 30.47 44.43
CA GLU A 268 12.13 30.96 43.05
C GLU A 268 12.61 29.93 42.02
N SER A 269 13.67 29.15 42.31
CA SER A 269 14.08 28.05 41.42
C SER A 269 12.99 26.99 41.30
N SER A 270 12.38 26.59 42.42
CA SER A 270 11.25 25.64 42.45
C SER A 270 10.04 26.18 41.68
N ARG A 271 9.77 27.49 41.78
CA ARG A 271 8.68 28.16 41.06
C ARG A 271 8.90 28.16 39.55
N LEU A 272 10.14 28.38 39.10
CA LEU A 272 10.51 28.31 37.68
C LEU A 272 10.37 26.89 37.15
N GLU A 273 10.84 25.88 37.88
CA GLU A 273 10.69 24.47 37.52
C GLU A 273 9.22 24.08 37.37
N ILE A 274 8.35 24.47 38.33
CA ILE A 274 6.91 24.24 38.23
C ILE A 274 6.31 24.92 36.98
N LYS A 275 6.77 26.12 36.63
CA LYS A 275 6.30 26.83 35.44
C LYS A 275 6.75 26.13 34.16
N GLU A 276 7.99 25.66 34.10
CA GLU A 276 8.51 24.90 32.97
C GLU A 276 7.75 23.58 32.78
N LEU A 277 7.56 22.81 33.87
CA LEU A 277 6.76 21.57 33.85
C LEU A 277 5.32 21.80 33.42
N LYS A 278 4.70 22.93 33.83
CA LYS A 278 3.35 23.28 33.35
C LYS A 278 3.33 23.60 31.86
N ASN A 279 4.33 24.30 31.35
CA ASN A 279 4.45 24.60 29.92
C ASN A 279 4.69 23.34 29.09
N THR A 280 5.54 22.42 29.55
CA THR A 280 5.79 21.14 28.87
C THR A 280 4.53 20.26 28.87
N LEU A 281 3.81 20.19 29.99
CA LEU A 281 2.52 19.49 30.08
C LEU A 281 1.51 20.07 29.09
N GLN A 282 1.35 21.38 29.04
CA GLN A 282 0.44 22.03 28.09
C GLN A 282 0.84 21.75 26.63
N SER A 283 2.13 21.81 26.31
CA SER A 283 2.65 21.49 24.97
C SER A 283 2.34 20.04 24.58
N LEU A 284 2.63 19.09 25.48
CA LEU A 284 2.33 17.67 25.27
C LEU A 284 0.82 17.41 25.14
N GLN A 285 -0.01 18.14 25.88
CA GLN A 285 -1.45 18.01 25.78
C GLN A 285 -1.98 18.55 24.44
N ILE A 286 -1.43 19.64 23.92
CA ILE A 286 -1.77 20.15 22.58
C ILE A 286 -1.35 19.14 21.52
N GLU A 287 -0.14 18.57 21.63
CA GLU A 287 0.34 17.54 20.71
C GLU A 287 -0.54 16.28 20.77
N LEU A 288 -0.97 15.86 21.97
CA LEU A 288 -1.92 14.74 22.09
C LEU A 288 -3.23 15.04 21.37
N GLN A 289 -3.79 16.25 21.53
CA GLN A 289 -5.03 16.63 20.85
C GLN A 289 -4.85 16.74 19.33
N SER A 290 -3.71 17.25 18.85
CA SER A 290 -3.42 17.32 17.42
C SER A 290 -3.31 15.92 16.81
N GLN A 291 -2.61 14.99 17.48
CA GLN A 291 -2.49 13.60 17.04
C GLN A 291 -3.84 12.86 17.04
N LEU A 292 -4.69 13.08 18.06
CA LEU A 292 -6.05 12.53 18.07
C LEU A 292 -6.90 13.06 16.90
N SER A 293 -6.78 14.36 16.59
CA SER A 293 -7.49 14.95 15.45
C SER A 293 -6.98 14.40 14.11
N MET A 294 -5.67 14.16 13.97
CA MET A 294 -5.05 13.55 12.80
C MET A 294 -5.47 12.09 12.65
N LYS A 295 -5.50 11.32 13.74
CA LYS A 295 -6.00 9.94 13.74
C LYS A 295 -7.46 9.89 13.25
N SER A 296 -8.32 10.74 13.82
CA SER A 296 -9.74 10.78 13.44
C SER A 296 -9.95 11.14 11.96
N SER A 297 -9.16 12.08 11.42
CA SER A 297 -9.27 12.43 10.00
C SER A 297 -8.78 11.29 9.10
N LEU A 298 -7.69 10.61 9.45
CA LEU A 298 -7.19 9.45 8.71
C LEU A 298 -8.19 8.29 8.73
N GLU A 299 -8.77 7.96 9.90
CA GLU A 299 -9.81 6.94 10.03
C GLU A 299 -11.04 7.29 9.16
N SER A 300 -11.46 8.56 9.14
CA SER A 300 -12.56 9.02 8.28
C SER A 300 -12.24 8.83 6.79
N THR A 301 -11.02 9.17 6.34
CA THR A 301 -10.62 8.99 4.93
C THR A 301 -10.49 7.52 4.55
N LEU A 302 -10.04 6.67 5.47
CA LEU A 302 -9.98 5.23 5.27
C LEU A 302 -11.40 4.64 5.17
N GLN A 303 -12.33 5.11 5.99
CA GLN A 303 -13.73 4.70 5.90
C GLN A 303 -14.36 5.15 4.56
N GLU A 304 -14.19 6.41 4.17
CA GLU A 304 -14.73 6.93 2.90
C GLU A 304 -14.18 6.18 1.69
N THR A 305 -12.87 5.85 1.68
CA THR A 305 -12.27 5.07 0.59
C THR A 305 -12.79 3.64 0.57
N ASN A 306 -12.94 2.98 1.72
CA ASN A 306 -13.53 1.65 1.81
C ASN A 306 -14.99 1.64 1.32
N GLU A 307 -15.80 2.60 1.74
CA GLU A 307 -17.19 2.75 1.28
C GLU A 307 -17.27 2.96 -0.23
N ARG A 308 -16.38 3.81 -0.79
CA ARG A 308 -16.29 4.04 -2.22
C ARG A 308 -15.93 2.76 -2.99
N TYR A 309 -14.94 2.00 -2.53
CA TYR A 309 -14.55 0.74 -3.18
C TYR A 309 -15.62 -0.33 -3.02
N ALA A 310 -16.29 -0.42 -1.86
CA ALA A 310 -17.41 -1.32 -1.64
C ALA A 310 -18.57 -1.01 -2.61
N ALA A 311 -18.90 0.27 -2.82
CA ALA A 311 -19.91 0.69 -3.79
C ALA A 311 -19.52 0.34 -5.24
N GLN A 312 -18.25 0.53 -5.61
CA GLN A 312 -17.76 0.12 -6.94
C GLN A 312 -17.85 -1.39 -7.15
N LEU A 313 -17.44 -2.17 -6.14
CA LEU A 313 -17.52 -3.63 -6.19
C LEU A 313 -18.98 -4.11 -6.28
N ALA A 314 -19.88 -3.51 -5.51
CA ALA A 314 -21.31 -3.79 -5.59
C ALA A 314 -21.90 -3.46 -6.97
N GLY A 315 -21.48 -2.35 -7.58
CA GLY A 315 -21.86 -1.98 -8.95
C GLY A 315 -21.38 -2.98 -10.00
N LEU A 316 -20.13 -3.44 -9.90
CA LEU A 316 -19.57 -4.48 -10.78
C LEU A 316 -20.28 -5.82 -10.58
N GLN A 317 -20.58 -6.21 -9.33
CA GLN A 317 -21.34 -7.42 -9.03
C GLN A 317 -22.76 -7.37 -9.62
N ALA A 318 -23.43 -6.22 -9.53
CA ALA A 318 -24.73 -6.00 -10.15
C ALA A 318 -24.67 -6.13 -11.69
N PHE A 319 -23.59 -5.65 -12.30
CA PHE A 319 -23.37 -5.80 -13.75
C PHE A 319 -23.13 -7.26 -14.14
N ILE A 320 -22.29 -7.99 -13.39
CA ILE A 320 -22.02 -9.42 -13.62
C ILE A 320 -23.31 -10.22 -13.51
N THR A 321 -24.06 -10.06 -12.42
CA THR A 321 -25.35 -10.75 -12.21
C THR A 321 -26.35 -10.44 -13.33
N GLY A 322 -26.42 -9.19 -13.79
CA GLY A 322 -27.24 -8.83 -14.94
C GLY A 322 -26.83 -9.52 -16.25
N LEU A 323 -25.52 -9.73 -16.48
CA LEU A 323 -25.04 -10.50 -17.63
C LEU A 323 -25.31 -11.99 -17.48
N GLU A 324 -25.13 -12.55 -16.28
CA GLU A 324 -25.46 -13.95 -15.97
C GLU A 324 -26.95 -14.23 -16.21
N ASP A 325 -27.83 -13.33 -15.78
CA ASP A 325 -29.27 -13.41 -16.04
C ASP A 325 -29.59 -13.35 -17.55
N GLN A 326 -28.92 -12.49 -18.31
CA GLN A 326 -29.07 -12.45 -19.77
C GLN A 326 -28.61 -13.74 -20.43
N MET A 327 -27.49 -14.30 -20.00
CA MET A 327 -27.00 -15.59 -20.49
C MET A 327 -27.99 -16.71 -20.17
N LEU A 328 -28.52 -16.75 -18.95
CA LEU A 328 -29.53 -17.71 -18.51
C LEU A 328 -30.82 -17.59 -19.34
N ASN A 329 -31.27 -16.37 -19.63
CA ASN A 329 -32.43 -16.15 -20.49
C ASN A 329 -32.20 -16.65 -21.93
N LEU A 330 -31.02 -16.42 -22.50
CA LEU A 330 -30.68 -16.92 -23.83
C LEU A 330 -30.58 -18.44 -23.87
N THR A 331 -29.97 -19.08 -22.86
CA THR A 331 -29.91 -20.54 -22.79
C THR A 331 -31.31 -21.13 -22.68
N ASN A 332 -32.19 -20.57 -21.84
CA ASN A 332 -33.60 -20.97 -21.75
C ASN A 332 -34.35 -20.81 -23.08
N SER A 333 -34.13 -19.72 -23.81
CA SER A 333 -34.74 -19.51 -25.13
C SER A 333 -34.25 -20.53 -26.15
N ILE A 334 -32.96 -20.85 -26.14
CA ILE A 334 -32.37 -21.89 -27.01
C ILE A 334 -32.96 -23.25 -26.69
N THR A 335 -33.06 -23.64 -25.42
CA THR A 335 -33.65 -24.93 -25.04
C THR A 335 -35.13 -24.99 -25.41
N GLU A 336 -35.89 -23.91 -25.25
CA GLU A 336 -37.28 -23.83 -25.70
C GLU A 336 -37.39 -23.99 -27.22
N MET A 337 -36.52 -23.34 -28.00
CA MET A 337 -36.47 -23.51 -29.45
C MET A 337 -36.13 -24.95 -29.83
N GLN A 338 -35.13 -25.55 -29.18
CA GLN A 338 -34.75 -26.95 -29.41
C GLN A 338 -35.93 -27.91 -29.18
N LEU A 339 -36.72 -27.70 -28.12
CA LEU A 339 -37.93 -28.47 -27.86
C LEU A 339 -38.96 -28.29 -28.98
N LYS A 340 -39.24 -27.06 -29.41
CA LYS A 340 -40.18 -26.79 -30.53
C LYS A 340 -39.70 -27.45 -31.83
N TYR A 341 -38.41 -27.33 -32.16
CA TYR A 341 -37.84 -28.00 -33.33
C TYR A 341 -37.94 -29.53 -33.24
N GLY A 342 -37.71 -30.11 -32.05
CA GLY A 342 -37.91 -31.55 -31.82
C GLY A 342 -39.34 -31.99 -32.08
N THR A 343 -40.34 -31.26 -31.56
CA THR A 343 -41.76 -31.56 -31.82
C THR A 343 -42.16 -31.43 -33.29
N LEU A 344 -41.62 -30.42 -33.99
CA LEU A 344 -41.90 -30.22 -35.40
C LEU A 344 -41.25 -31.31 -36.26
N LEU A 345 -40.04 -31.74 -35.90
CA LEU A 345 -39.37 -32.85 -36.56
C LEU A 345 -40.15 -34.15 -36.39
N ASP A 346 -40.66 -34.45 -35.18
CA ASP A 346 -41.49 -35.62 -34.92
C ASP A 346 -42.82 -35.59 -35.72
N LEU A 347 -43.46 -34.42 -35.81
CA LEU A 347 -44.63 -34.25 -36.67
C LEU A 347 -44.29 -34.45 -38.15
N LYS A 348 -43.15 -33.91 -38.61
CA LYS A 348 -42.68 -34.05 -39.98
C LYS A 348 -42.43 -35.52 -40.33
N THR A 349 -41.70 -36.25 -39.48
CA THR A 349 -41.41 -37.67 -39.70
C THR A 349 -42.70 -38.49 -39.73
N ARG A 350 -43.67 -38.19 -38.86
CA ARG A 350 -45.00 -38.82 -38.87
C ARG A 350 -45.77 -38.54 -40.17
N LEU A 351 -45.84 -37.29 -40.61
CA LEU A 351 -46.51 -36.92 -41.87
C LEU A 351 -45.81 -37.53 -43.08
N GLU A 352 -44.47 -37.60 -43.09
CA GLU A 352 -43.70 -38.28 -44.14
C GLU A 352 -44.04 -39.77 -44.21
N ALA A 353 -44.19 -40.44 -43.06
CA ALA A 353 -44.66 -41.84 -43.01
C ALA A 353 -46.10 -41.99 -43.55
N GLU A 354 -46.99 -41.06 -43.21
CA GLU A 354 -48.38 -41.04 -43.70
C GLU A 354 -48.44 -40.84 -45.23
N ILE A 355 -47.61 -39.95 -45.79
CA ILE A 355 -47.48 -39.75 -47.25
C ILE A 355 -46.96 -41.01 -47.94
N VAL A 356 -45.97 -41.69 -47.36
CA VAL A 356 -45.45 -42.96 -47.90
C VAL A 356 -46.58 -43.99 -47.95
N GLU A 357 -47.39 -44.08 -46.89
CA GLU A 357 -48.54 -44.99 -46.85
C GLU A 357 -49.63 -44.58 -47.85
N TYR A 358 -49.95 -43.29 -47.97
CA TYR A 358 -50.88 -42.81 -48.99
C TYR A 358 -50.39 -43.11 -50.41
N ARG A 359 -49.09 -42.99 -50.69
CA ARG A 359 -48.50 -43.39 -51.98
C ARG A 359 -48.64 -44.90 -52.20
N ARG A 360 -48.43 -45.72 -51.18
CA ARG A 360 -48.63 -47.19 -51.24
C ARG A 360 -50.07 -47.55 -51.59
N LEU A 361 -51.06 -46.89 -50.98
CA LEU A 361 -52.48 -47.12 -51.26
C LEU A 361 -52.89 -46.61 -52.65
N LEU A 362 -52.36 -45.46 -53.08
CA LEU A 362 -52.69 -44.85 -54.38
C LEU A 362 -52.06 -45.59 -55.57
N ASP A 363 -50.86 -46.16 -55.39
CA ASP A 363 -50.21 -47.04 -56.36
C ASP A 363 -50.97 -48.37 -56.52
N GLY A 364 -52.02 -48.63 -55.72
CA GLY A 364 -52.70 -49.91 -55.61
C GLY A 364 -51.78 -50.94 -54.94
N GLU A 365 -52.37 -51.98 -54.34
CA GLU A 365 -51.63 -53.17 -53.90
C GLU A 365 -51.12 -53.93 -55.13
N ILE A 366 -50.17 -53.32 -55.84
CA ILE A 366 -49.41 -53.94 -56.88
C ILE A 366 -48.25 -54.61 -56.16
N ASP A 367 -48.47 -55.88 -55.81
CA ASP A 367 -47.42 -56.90 -55.86
C ASP A 367 -46.81 -56.84 -57.26
N SER A 368 -45.82 -55.98 -57.41
CA SER A 368 -44.85 -56.04 -58.49
C SER A 368 -43.53 -55.65 -57.88
N GLU A 369 -42.72 -56.68 -57.67
CA GLU A 369 -41.28 -56.65 -57.80
C GLU A 369 -40.89 -55.84 -59.05
N SER A 370 -40.86 -54.52 -58.89
CA SER A 370 -40.09 -53.64 -59.74
C SER A 370 -39.07 -53.02 -58.80
N SER A 371 -37.82 -53.42 -58.98
CA SER A 371 -36.66 -52.92 -58.25
C SER A 371 -36.67 -51.39 -58.27
N LYS A 372 -37.20 -50.77 -57.21
CA LYS A 372 -37.00 -49.35 -56.97
C LYS A 372 -35.54 -49.23 -56.52
N GLN A 373 -34.68 -48.80 -57.44
CA GLN A 373 -33.33 -48.34 -57.11
C GLN A 373 -33.45 -47.23 -56.07
N VAL A 374 -33.11 -47.54 -54.82
CA VAL A 374 -32.97 -46.54 -53.77
C VAL A 374 -31.63 -45.85 -53.99
N VAL A 375 -31.68 -44.66 -54.57
CA VAL A 375 -30.51 -43.78 -54.64
C VAL A 375 -30.44 -42.99 -53.33
N THR A 376 -29.61 -43.45 -52.40
CA THR A 376 -29.35 -42.76 -51.14
C THR A 376 -28.36 -41.62 -51.43
N LYS A 377 -28.85 -40.38 -51.47
CA LYS A 377 -27.98 -39.19 -51.58
C LYS A 377 -27.55 -38.75 -50.19
N THR A 378 -26.33 -39.08 -49.79
CA THR A 378 -25.75 -38.57 -48.56
C THR A 378 -25.16 -37.18 -48.85
N ILE A 379 -25.77 -36.16 -48.25
CA ILE A 379 -25.32 -34.77 -48.37
C ILE A 379 -24.51 -34.46 -47.12
N THR A 380 -23.18 -34.45 -47.26
CA THR A 380 -22.27 -34.07 -46.17
C THR A 380 -22.03 -32.57 -46.28
N VAL A 381 -22.42 -31.83 -45.24
CA VAL A 381 -22.19 -30.39 -45.15
C VAL A 381 -21.15 -30.16 -44.07
N GLU A 382 -19.94 -29.79 -44.48
CA GLU A 382 -18.88 -29.40 -43.56
C GLU A 382 -18.88 -27.87 -43.43
N GLU A 383 -19.19 -27.39 -42.23
CA GLU A 383 -19.16 -25.98 -41.89
C GLU A 383 -17.97 -25.70 -40.97
N THR A 384 -17.10 -24.78 -41.39
CA THR A 384 -15.95 -24.36 -40.57
C THR A 384 -16.25 -23.03 -39.89
N TYR A 385 -16.08 -23.01 -38.56
CA TYR A 385 -16.32 -21.84 -37.72
C TYR A 385 -15.00 -21.35 -37.14
N VAL A 386 -14.74 -20.04 -37.28
CA VAL A 386 -13.62 -19.36 -36.61
C VAL A 386 -14.20 -18.18 -35.83
N ASN A 387 -13.96 -18.13 -34.51
CA ASN A 387 -14.47 -17.10 -33.59
C ASN A 387 -15.99 -16.88 -33.65
N GLY A 388 -16.77 -17.96 -33.78
CA GLY A 388 -18.24 -17.90 -33.79
C GLY A 388 -18.88 -17.34 -35.06
N LYS A 389 -18.11 -17.07 -36.13
CA LYS A 389 -18.62 -16.64 -37.44
C LYS A 389 -18.35 -17.73 -38.49
N LYS A 390 -19.36 -18.04 -39.32
CA LYS A 390 -19.27 -19.02 -40.42
C LYS A 390 -18.45 -18.42 -41.57
N VAL A 391 -17.31 -19.02 -41.91
CA VAL A 391 -16.33 -18.47 -42.89
C VAL A 391 -16.38 -19.21 -44.23
N ASP A 392 -16.70 -20.51 -44.24
CA ASP A 392 -16.82 -21.28 -45.47
C ASP A 392 -17.88 -22.39 -45.35
N SER A 393 -18.48 -22.78 -46.48
CA SER A 393 -19.52 -23.80 -46.55
C SER A 393 -19.33 -24.61 -47.83
N SER A 394 -18.73 -25.79 -47.71
CA SER A 394 -18.62 -26.73 -48.83
C SER A 394 -19.72 -27.78 -48.74
N LYS A 395 -20.35 -28.06 -49.89
CA LYS A 395 -21.42 -29.06 -50.02
C LYS A 395 -21.00 -30.05 -51.08
N SER A 396 -20.68 -31.27 -50.66
CA SER A 396 -20.49 -32.40 -51.56
C SER A 396 -21.75 -33.26 -51.57
N VAL A 397 -22.04 -33.86 -52.72
CA VAL A 397 -23.17 -34.77 -52.92
C VAL A 397 -22.60 -36.04 -53.50
N ASP A 398 -22.49 -37.07 -52.68
CA ASP A 398 -22.14 -38.42 -53.14
C ASP A 398 -23.42 -39.19 -53.48
N VAL A 399 -23.41 -39.79 -54.67
CA VAL A 399 -24.51 -40.57 -55.20
C VAL A 399 -24.04 -42.01 -55.31
N ASP A 400 -24.35 -42.80 -54.29
CA ASP A 400 -24.02 -44.23 -54.31
C ASP A 400 -25.18 -44.99 -54.97
N VAL A 401 -24.89 -45.68 -56.07
CA VAL A 401 -25.88 -46.47 -56.82
C VAL A 401 -25.63 -47.94 -56.53
N ASN A 402 -26.23 -48.45 -55.47
CA ASN A 402 -26.18 -49.88 -55.18
C ASN A 402 -27.15 -50.65 -56.10
N GLN A 403 -26.60 -51.46 -57.01
CA GLN A 403 -27.35 -52.54 -57.66
C GLN A 403 -27.36 -53.75 -56.72
N MET A 404 -28.47 -53.96 -56.00
CA MET A 404 -28.74 -55.27 -55.40
C MET A 404 -29.21 -56.22 -56.50
N LYS A 405 -28.56 -57.38 -56.59
CA LYS A 405 -28.91 -58.49 -57.48
C LYS A 405 -29.58 -59.60 -56.68
#